data_AF-A0AAD7SAD5-F1
#
_entry.id   AF-A0AAD7SAD5-F1
#
_cell.length_a   1.000
_cell.length_b   1.000
_cell.length_c   1.000
_cell.angle_alpha   90.00
_cell.angle_beta   90.00
_cell.angle_gamma   90.00
#
_symmetry.space_group_name_H-M   'P 1'
#
loop_
_entity.id
_entity.type
_entity.pdbx_description
1 polymer ?
#
loop_
_entity_poly.entity_id
_entity_poly.type
_entity_poly.pdbx_seq_one_letter_code
_entity_poly.pdbx_strand_id
1 'polypeptide(L)'
;MEKAQMPSMESILLLQQLRWAGHVSCMEDTRMPKVILYSELCQGRRNRSGPIKHFKDQLKQQLTTAEIDTKTWELTKTASAPLPGKQP
;
A
#
# COMPACT_ATOMS: atom_id res chain seq x y z
N MET A 1 34.88 -0.95 -17.07
CA MET A 1 33.93 0.18 -17.10
C MET A 1 32.80 -0.14 -16.12
N GLU A 2 32.91 0.42 -14.93
CA GLU A 2 31.91 0.27 -13.87
C GLU A 2 30.68 1.10 -14.26
N LYS A 3 29.60 0.42 -14.64
CA LYS A 3 28.32 1.11 -14.85
C LYS A 3 27.82 1.51 -13.47
N ALA A 4 27.63 2.81 -13.25
CA ALA A 4 26.98 3.31 -12.05
C ALA A 4 25.72 2.45 -11.81
N GLN A 5 25.63 1.84 -10.63
CA GLN A 5 24.53 0.96 -10.22
C GLN A 5 23.24 1.78 -9.97
N MET A 6 22.86 2.61 -10.94
CA MET A 6 21.68 3.45 -10.83
C MET A 6 20.44 2.55 -11.01
N PRO A 7 19.50 2.57 -10.05
CA PRO A 7 18.26 1.84 -10.20
C PRO A 7 17.50 2.38 -11.42
N SER A 8 16.85 1.48 -12.16
CA SER A 8 15.96 1.86 -13.26
C SER A 8 14.88 2.81 -12.75
N MET A 9 14.39 3.70 -13.62
CA MET A 9 13.29 4.61 -13.30
C MET A 9 12.09 3.87 -12.70
N GLU A 10 11.78 2.68 -13.23
CA GLU A 10 10.70 1.82 -12.72
C GLU A 10 10.97 1.33 -11.29
N SER A 11 12.22 1.00 -10.97
CA SER A 11 12.63 0.58 -9.62
C SER A 11 12.51 1.71 -8.59
N ILE A 12 12.82 2.94 -9.00
CA ILE A 12 12.67 4.13 -8.14
C ILE A 12 11.19 4.40 -7.86
N LEU A 13 10.35 4.36 -8.89
CA LEU A 13 8.90 4.53 -8.74
C LEU A 13 8.31 3.42 -7.87
N LEU A 14 8.74 2.17 -8.08
CA LEU A 14 8.36 1.01 -7.26
C LEU A 14 8.64 1.24 -5.79
N LEU A 15 9.87 1.62 -5.47
CA LEU A 15 10.29 1.86 -4.09
C LEU A 15 9.49 2.99 -3.44
N GLN A 16 9.24 4.08 -4.16
CA GLN A 16 8.49 5.22 -3.63
C GLN A 16 7.02 4.87 -3.36
N GLN A 17 6.37 4.13 -4.27
CA GLN A 17 4.98 3.71 -4.12
C GLN A 17 4.82 2.73 -2.96
N LEU A 18 5.70 1.75 -2.83
CA LEU A 18 5.69 0.79 -1.72
C LEU A 18 5.93 1.47 -0.37
N ARG A 19 6.88 2.43 -0.29
CA ARG A 19 7.13 3.20 0.93
C ARG A 19 5.90 4.01 1.35
N TRP A 20 5.25 4.68 0.40
CA TRP A 20 4.03 5.43 0.67
C TRP A 20 2.90 4.50 1.12
N ALA A 21 2.69 3.37 0.45
CA ALA A 21 1.66 2.40 0.83
C ALA A 21 1.89 1.81 2.23
N GLY A 22 3.14 1.47 2.56
CA GLY A 22 3.52 1.04 3.91
C GLY A 22 3.26 2.12 4.96
N HIS A 23 3.62 3.37 4.65
CA HIS A 23 3.35 4.51 5.54
C HIS A 23 1.84 4.71 5.77
N VAL A 24 1.04 4.76 4.71
CA VAL A 24 -0.43 4.93 4.81
C VAL A 24 -1.06 3.76 5.55
N SER A 25 -0.58 2.53 5.35
CA SER A 25 -1.05 1.38 6.12
C SER A 25 -0.79 1.58 7.62
N CYS A 26 0.37 2.10 8.01
CA CYS A 26 0.71 2.37 9.42
C CYS A 26 -0.01 3.59 10.04
N MET A 27 -0.71 4.42 9.25
CA MET A 27 -1.52 5.51 9.80
C MET A 27 -2.74 4.97 10.56
N GLU A 28 -3.32 5.78 11.44
CA GLU A 28 -4.59 5.48 12.10
C GLU A 28 -5.74 5.44 11.07
N ASP A 29 -6.74 4.57 11.27
CA ASP A 29 -7.86 4.37 10.33
C ASP A 29 -8.74 5.61 10.14
N THR A 30 -8.66 6.58 11.06
CA THR A 30 -9.33 7.88 10.96
C THR A 30 -8.64 8.85 10.00
N ARG A 31 -7.38 8.57 9.62
CA ARG A 31 -6.58 9.49 8.80
C ARG A 31 -7.06 9.43 7.36
N MET A 32 -7.37 10.61 6.81
CA MET A 32 -7.86 10.79 5.44
C MET A 32 -7.12 9.97 4.37
N PRO A 33 -5.77 9.89 4.32
CA PRO A 33 -5.09 9.08 3.31
C PRO A 33 -5.41 7.59 3.39
N LYS A 34 -5.55 7.05 4.62
CA LYS A 34 -5.90 5.67 4.87
C LYS A 34 -7.38 5.43 4.57
N VAL A 35 -8.25 6.34 5.01
CA VAL A 35 -9.67 6.32 4.66
C VAL A 35 -9.85 6.30 3.15
N ILE A 36 -9.18 7.18 2.39
CA ILE A 36 -9.29 7.22 0.92
C ILE A 36 -8.74 5.95 0.28
N LEU A 37 -7.60 5.43 0.77
CA LEU A 37 -6.96 4.23 0.23
C LEU A 37 -7.82 2.96 0.41
N TYR A 38 -8.47 2.82 1.57
CA TYR A 38 -9.24 1.64 1.95
C TYR A 38 -10.76 1.83 1.83
N SER A 39 -11.24 3.04 1.58
CA SER A 39 -12.65 3.29 1.32
C SER A 39 -13.05 2.49 0.09
N GLU A 40 -13.90 1.50 0.32
CA GLU A 40 -14.74 1.00 -0.75
C GLU A 40 -15.67 2.15 -1.10
N LEU A 41 -15.52 2.69 -2.31
CA LEU A 41 -16.51 3.57 -2.91
C LEU A 41 -17.84 2.80 -2.88
N CYS A 42 -18.64 3.01 -1.83
CA CYS A 42 -19.95 2.39 -1.59
C CYS A 42 -20.96 2.61 -2.72
N GLN A 43 -20.56 3.24 -3.82
CA GLN A 43 -21.34 3.48 -5.01
C GLN A 43 -20.52 3.05 -6.23
N GLY A 44 -20.75 1.82 -6.68
CA GLY A 44 -20.26 1.28 -7.94
C GLY A 44 -20.86 1.95 -9.17
N ARG A 45 -20.77 3.28 -9.29
CA ARG A 45 -21.14 4.02 -10.50
C ARG A 45 -19.97 4.88 -10.96
N ARG A 46 -19.29 4.41 -12.01
CA ARG A 46 -18.21 5.15 -12.67
C ARG A 46 -18.78 6.13 -13.70
N ASN A 47 -18.21 7.34 -13.76
CA ASN A 47 -18.22 8.12 -14.99
C ASN A 47 -17.27 7.43 -16.00
N ARG A 48 -17.62 7.45 -17.29
CA ARG A 48 -16.92 6.70 -18.36
C ARG A 48 -15.53 7.26 -18.70
N SER A 49 -15.02 8.23 -17.94
CA SER A 49 -13.88 9.09 -18.27
C SER A 49 -12.78 9.14 -17.18
N GLY A 50 -12.78 8.22 -16.22
CA GLY A 50 -11.75 8.13 -15.18
C GLY A 50 -10.51 7.32 -15.59
N PRO A 51 -9.37 7.45 -14.86
CA PRO A 51 -8.19 6.61 -15.07
C PRO A 51 -8.53 5.12 -15.01
N ILE A 52 -8.12 4.36 -16.03
CA ILE A 52 -8.44 2.94 -16.20
C ILE A 52 -7.79 2.07 -15.11
N LYS A 53 -6.62 2.47 -14.61
CA LYS A 53 -5.88 1.76 -13.56
C LYS A 53 -5.98 2.49 -12.24
N HIS A 54 -6.51 1.81 -11.21
CA HIS A 54 -6.56 2.36 -9.86
C HIS A 54 -5.20 2.20 -9.16
N PHE A 55 -4.94 3.08 -8.18
CA PHE A 55 -3.75 2.97 -7.34
C PHE A 55 -3.66 1.59 -6.64
N LYS A 56 -4.78 1.03 -6.16
CA LYS A 56 -4.81 -0.31 -5.55
C LYS A 56 -4.41 -1.42 -6.54
N ASP A 57 -4.80 -1.31 -7.80
CA ASP A 57 -4.42 -2.29 -8.83
C ASP A 57 -2.95 -2.15 -9.21
N GLN A 58 -2.45 -0.90 -9.27
CA GLN A 58 -1.03 -0.63 -9.45
C GLN A 58 -0.22 -1.18 -8.27
N LEU A 59 -0.67 -0.97 -7.04
CA LEU A 59 -0.05 -1.46 -5.82
C LEU A 59 0.00 -3.00 -5.80
N LYS A 60 -1.06 -3.70 -6.22
CA LYS A 60 -1.05 -5.15 -6.35
C LYS A 60 0.05 -5.62 -7.31
N GLN A 61 0.15 -5.01 -8.49
CA GLN A 61 1.21 -5.34 -9.46
C GLN A 61 2.60 -5.10 -8.87
N GLN A 62 2.78 -3.97 -8.18
CA GLN A 62 4.04 -3.58 -7.55
C GLN A 62 4.45 -4.56 -6.42
N LEU A 63 3.49 -5.00 -5.61
CA LEU A 63 3.71 -6.01 -4.59
C LEU A 63 4.11 -7.36 -5.21
N THR A 64 3.43 -7.78 -6.28
CA THR A 64 3.81 -8.99 -7.03
C THR A 64 5.22 -8.87 -7.62
N THR A 65 5.58 -7.72 -8.19
CA THR A 65 6.94 -7.47 -8.71
C THR A 65 7.99 -7.48 -7.62
N ALA A 66 7.64 -7.06 -6.40
CA ALA A 66 8.53 -7.08 -5.24
C ALA A 66 8.54 -8.42 -4.49
N GLU A 67 7.84 -9.45 -4.99
CA GLU A 67 7.67 -10.76 -4.34
C GLU A 67 7.07 -10.67 -2.91
N ILE A 68 6.28 -9.62 -2.66
CA ILE A 68 5.56 -9.41 -1.41
C ILE A 68 4.14 -9.93 -1.58
N ASP A 69 3.70 -10.80 -0.66
CA ASP A 69 2.35 -11.33 -0.73
C ASP A 69 1.29 -10.25 -0.44
N THR A 70 0.36 -10.14 -1.39
CA THR A 70 -0.70 -9.11 -1.40
C THR A 70 -1.73 -9.24 -0.28
N LYS A 71 -1.76 -10.36 0.45
CA LYS A 71 -2.66 -10.58 1.59
C LYS A 71 -1.97 -10.35 2.93
N THR A 72 -0.66 -10.53 3.00
CA THR A 72 0.12 -10.43 4.24
C THR A 72 0.87 -9.11 4.42
N TRP A 73 1.04 -8.29 3.37
CA TRP A 73 1.78 -7.02 3.45
C TRP A 73 1.23 -6.00 4.47
N GLU A 74 -0.06 -6.09 4.82
CA GLU A 74 -0.71 -5.23 5.81
C GLU A 74 -0.64 -5.79 7.23
N LEU A 75 -0.44 -7.10 7.35
CA LEU A 75 -0.47 -7.87 8.61
C LEU A 75 0.87 -7.83 9.35
N THR A 76 1.94 -7.37 8.72
CA THR A 76 3.26 -7.16 9.35
C THR A 76 3.25 -6.08 10.45
N LYS A 77 2.07 -5.54 10.81
CA LYS A 77 1.86 -4.63 11.95
C LYS A 77 1.96 -5.30 13.32
N THR A 78 1.90 -6.63 13.41
CA THR A 78 1.85 -7.32 14.70
C THR A 78 3.21 -7.83 15.14
N ALA A 79 3.98 -6.93 15.76
CA ALA A 79 4.93 -7.28 16.82
C ALA A 79 4.92 -6.20 17.92
N SER A 80 3.73 -5.80 18.37
CA SER A 80 3.55 -5.42 19.77
C SER A 80 2.35 -6.21 20.29
N ALA A 81 2.63 -7.27 21.04
CA ALA A 81 1.63 -8.12 21.66
C ALA A 81 0.61 -7.28 22.47
N PRO A 82 -0.67 -7.66 22.51
CA PRO A 82 -1.59 -7.13 23.52
C PRO A 82 -1.08 -7.56 24.89
N LEU A 83 -0.76 -6.60 25.76
CA LEU A 83 -0.48 -6.89 27.16
C LEU A 83 -1.72 -7.53 27.79
N PRO A 84 -1.63 -8.73 28.38
CA PRO A 84 -2.75 -9.35 29.07
C PRO A 84 -2.98 -8.62 30.39
N GLY A 85 -4.08 -7.88 30.56
CA GLY A 85 -4.37 -7.32 31.88
C GLY A 85 -5.42 -6.22 32.05
N LYS A 86 -6.32 -5.97 31.11
CA LYS A 86 -7.49 -5.10 31.37
C LYS A 86 -8.77 -5.83 31.00
N GLN A 87 -9.31 -6.55 31.98
CA GLN A 87 -10.74 -6.88 32.05
C GLN A 87 -11.52 -5.66 32.58
N PRO A 88 -12.83 -5.56 32.25
CA PRO A 88 -13.66 -4.37 32.47
C PRO A 88 -13.82 -3.97 33.94
#